data_AF-A0A6J4KYQ4-F1
#
_entry.id   AF-A0A6J4KYQ4-F1
#
_cell.length_a   1.000
_cell.length_b   1.000
_cell.length_c   1.000
_cell.angle_alpha   90.00
_cell.angle_beta   90.00
_cell.angle_gamma   90.00
#
_symmetry.space_group_name_H-M   'P 1'
#
loop_
_entity.id
_entity.type
_entity.pdbx_description
1 polymer ?
#
loop_
_entity_poly.entity_id
_entity_poly.type
_entity_poly.pdbx_seq_one_letter_code
_entity_poly.pdbx_strand_id
1 'polypeptide(L)'
;MHVPDGFLDVTTSVATAAGAAAVVGVALRGARRELDDKAAPLAGLVATFVFAAQMLNFPVGAGTSGHLLGGTLAAVLVGPWTGVLCLSVVLLVQSLLFADGGITALGTNITLMGIIGVGVGWLVFRGLQVVLPKRVALVPPLAGVAAFTSVLAAALGFVGLYAVGGTAPLPL
;
A
#
# COMPACT_ATOMS: atom_id res chain seq x y z
N MET A 1 -6.90 -4.48 -4.32
CA MET A 1 -6.73 -5.08 -5.64
C MET A 1 -5.27 -5.49 -5.75
N HIS A 2 -4.96 -6.76 -5.48
CA HIS A 2 -3.64 -7.29 -5.77
C HIS A 2 -3.55 -7.60 -7.25
N VAL A 3 -2.45 -7.18 -7.87
CA VAL A 3 -2.14 -7.50 -9.26
C VAL A 3 -1.66 -8.95 -9.31
N PRO A 4 -2.32 -9.82 -10.09
CA PRO A 4 -1.88 -11.20 -10.31
C PRO A 4 -0.66 -11.27 -11.23
N ASP A 5 -0.01 -12.44 -11.25
CA ASP A 5 1.06 -12.71 -12.22
C ASP A 5 0.53 -12.67 -13.67
N GLY A 6 1.34 -12.15 -14.59
CA GLY A 6 1.00 -12.06 -16.02
C GLY A 6 0.06 -10.91 -16.40
N PHE A 7 -0.33 -10.05 -15.46
CA PHE A 7 -1.10 -8.83 -15.75
C PHE A 7 -0.27 -7.74 -16.41
N LEU A 8 1.01 -7.65 -16.03
CA LEU A 8 1.98 -6.75 -16.62
C LEU A 8 3.09 -7.58 -17.29
N ASP A 9 3.67 -7.01 -18.34
CA ASP A 9 4.81 -7.59 -19.03
C ASP A 9 6.04 -7.71 -18.11
N VAL A 10 7.03 -8.48 -18.56
CA VAL A 10 8.26 -8.72 -17.80
C VAL A 10 9.00 -7.40 -17.54
N THR A 11 9.04 -6.52 -18.53
CA THR A 11 9.76 -5.24 -18.43
C THR A 11 9.19 -4.38 -17.32
N THR A 12 7.87 -4.19 -17.29
CA THR A 12 7.19 -3.38 -16.30
C THR A 12 7.26 -4.02 -14.92
N SER A 13 7.10 -5.34 -14.83
CA SER A 13 7.21 -6.08 -13.57
C SER A 13 8.61 -5.97 -12.94
N VAL A 14 9.67 -6.08 -13.75
CA VAL A 14 11.05 -5.88 -13.28
C VAL A 14 11.29 -4.43 -12.87
N ALA A 15 10.78 -3.46 -13.64
CA ALA A 15 10.92 -2.04 -13.32
C ALA A 15 10.25 -1.68 -11.99
N THR A 16 9.01 -2.14 -11.75
CA THR A 16 8.31 -1.91 -10.48
C THR A 16 8.96 -2.66 -9.33
N ALA A 17 9.50 -3.86 -9.55
CA ALA A 17 10.28 -4.57 -8.53
C ALA A 17 11.55 -3.81 -8.13
N ALA A 18 12.32 -3.30 -9.10
CA ALA A 18 13.51 -2.51 -8.83
C ALA A 18 13.18 -1.20 -8.10
N GLY A 19 12.13 -0.49 -8.55
CA GLY A 19 11.66 0.74 -7.91
C GLY A 19 11.16 0.50 -6.48
N ALA A 20 10.34 -0.53 -6.28
CA ALA A 20 9.86 -0.93 -4.96
C ALA A 20 11.01 -1.29 -4.02
N ALA A 21 11.99 -2.09 -4.48
CA ALA A 21 13.15 -2.46 -3.69
C ALA A 21 13.98 -1.23 -3.27
N ALA A 22 14.16 -0.26 -4.17
CA ALA A 22 14.85 0.98 -3.85
C ALA A 22 14.12 1.79 -2.76
N VAL A 23 12.80 1.95 -2.89
CA VAL A 23 11.99 2.68 -1.91
C VAL A 23 11.92 1.96 -0.57
N VAL A 24 11.79 0.63 -0.56
CA VAL A 24 11.88 -0.18 0.66
C VAL A 24 13.25 0.00 1.32
N GLY A 25 14.34 0.01 0.54
CA GLY A 25 15.69 0.31 1.03
C GLY A 25 15.80 1.68 1.70
N VAL A 26 15.17 2.71 1.13
CA VAL A 26 15.09 4.06 1.74
C VAL A 26 14.21 4.02 3.00
N ALA A 27 13.09 3.32 2.96
CA ALA A 27 12.17 3.19 4.09
C ALA A 27 12.82 2.50 5.30
N LEU A 28 13.73 1.54 5.10
CA LEU A 28 14.53 0.95 6.17
C LEU A 28 15.34 1.99 6.93
N ARG A 29 15.87 3.01 6.25
CA ARG A 29 16.59 4.11 6.89
C ARG A 29 15.65 5.11 7.54
N GLY A 30 14.52 5.42 6.89
CA GLY A 30 13.49 6.32 7.41
C GLY A 30 12.84 5.80 8.69
N ALA A 31 12.51 4.51 8.72
CA ALA A 31 11.86 3.84 9.84
C ALA A 31 12.71 3.88 11.13
N ARG A 32 14.03 4.00 11.05
CA ARG A 32 14.89 4.21 12.23
C ARG A 32 14.56 5.47 13.02
N ARG A 33 13.84 6.43 12.42
CA ARG A 33 13.38 7.65 13.08
C ARG A 33 11.96 7.53 13.63
N GLU A 34 11.23 6.50 13.24
CA GLU A 34 9.83 6.26 13.59
C GLU A 34 9.68 5.09 14.57
N LEU A 35 10.60 4.12 14.52
CA LEU A 35 10.64 2.94 15.37
C LEU A 35 11.52 3.21 16.59
N ASP A 36 10.88 3.46 17.73
CA ASP A 36 11.45 3.35 19.06
C ASP A 36 11.00 2.03 19.75
N ASP A 37 11.47 1.80 20.99
CA ASP A 37 11.15 0.59 21.76
C ASP A 37 9.65 0.36 21.97
N LYS A 38 8.82 1.40 21.87
CA LYS A 38 7.36 1.32 22.04
C LYS A 38 6.63 1.23 20.69
N ALA A 39 7.16 1.82 19.63
CA ALA A 39 6.57 1.83 18.31
C ALA A 39 6.81 0.52 17.55
N ALA A 40 7.90 -0.20 17.83
CA ALA A 40 8.18 -1.48 17.16
C ALA A 40 7.08 -2.55 17.38
N PRO A 41 6.60 -2.80 18.62
CA PRO A 41 5.44 -3.68 18.82
C PRO A 41 4.18 -3.19 18.11
N LEU A 42 3.94 -1.87 18.08
CA LEU A 42 2.79 -1.28 17.41
C LEU A 42 2.84 -1.51 15.89
N ALA A 43 4.01 -1.38 15.27
CA ALA A 43 4.20 -1.67 13.85
C ALA A 43 3.87 -3.12 13.49
N GLY A 44 4.27 -4.07 14.34
CA GLY A 44 3.88 -5.48 14.21
C GLY A 44 2.37 -5.69 14.31
N LEU A 45 1.72 -5.08 15.32
CA LEU A 45 0.26 -5.16 15.49
C LEU A 45 -0.50 -4.55 14.30
N VAL A 46 -0.05 -3.40 13.81
CA VAL A 46 -0.62 -2.73 12.65
C VAL A 46 -0.47 -3.59 11.40
N ALA A 47 0.72 -4.17 11.15
CA ALA A 47 0.94 -5.07 10.02
C ALA A 47 0.01 -6.29 10.08
N THR A 48 -0.11 -6.94 11.25
CA THR A 48 -1.00 -8.09 11.44
C THR A 48 -2.47 -7.71 11.26
N PHE A 49 -2.91 -6.55 11.77
CA PHE A 49 -4.27 -6.07 11.56
C PHE A 49 -4.55 -5.79 10.09
N VAL A 50 -3.64 -5.09 9.39
CA VAL A 50 -3.77 -4.81 7.96
C VAL A 50 -3.82 -6.10 7.15
N PHE A 51 -2.95 -7.07 7.45
CA PHE A 51 -2.96 -8.40 6.83
C PHE A 51 -4.34 -9.07 7.01
N ALA A 52 -4.84 -9.15 8.23
CA ALA A 52 -6.13 -9.78 8.52
C ALA A 52 -7.30 -9.04 7.83
N ALA A 53 -7.26 -7.71 7.81
CA ALA A 53 -8.27 -6.88 7.15
C ALA A 53 -8.23 -7.03 5.62
N GLN A 54 -7.06 -7.24 5.03
CA GLN A 54 -6.91 -7.49 3.59
C GLN A 54 -7.40 -8.87 3.18
N MET A 55 -7.31 -9.87 4.06
CA MET A 55 -7.90 -11.20 3.84
C MET A 55 -9.44 -11.16 3.77
N LEU A 56 -10.08 -10.10 4.29
CA LEU A 56 -11.49 -9.83 4.05
C LEU A 56 -11.63 -9.18 2.66
N ASN A 57 -11.55 -10.01 1.62
CA ASN A 57 -11.70 -9.57 0.23
C ASN A 57 -13.00 -10.07 -0.40
N PHE A 58 -13.51 -9.30 -1.36
CA PHE A 58 -14.74 -9.60 -2.08
C PHE A 58 -14.48 -9.49 -3.59
N PRO A 59 -15.10 -10.33 -4.43
CA PRO A 59 -14.89 -10.29 -5.87
C PRO A 59 -15.49 -9.03 -6.48
N VAL A 60 -14.73 -8.33 -7.34
CA VAL A 60 -15.16 -7.07 -8.00
C VAL A 60 -15.15 -7.17 -9.53
N GLY A 61 -14.60 -8.25 -10.08
CA GLY A 61 -14.62 -8.55 -11.52
C GLY A 61 -13.22 -8.84 -12.10
N ALA A 62 -13.16 -9.43 -13.30
CA ALA A 62 -11.92 -9.71 -14.05
C ALA A 62 -10.81 -10.43 -13.26
N GLY A 63 -11.17 -11.33 -12.34
CA GLY A 63 -10.21 -12.04 -11.48
C GLY A 63 -9.59 -11.18 -10.37
N THR A 64 -10.11 -9.98 -10.14
CA THR A 64 -9.64 -9.05 -9.11
C THR A 64 -10.59 -8.95 -7.92
N SER A 65 -10.02 -8.60 -6.77
CA SER A 65 -10.72 -8.46 -5.50
C SER A 65 -10.62 -7.05 -4.92
N GLY A 66 -11.66 -6.67 -4.19
CA GLY A 66 -11.79 -5.43 -3.44
C GLY A 66 -11.63 -5.74 -1.97
N HIS A 67 -10.80 -4.95 -1.30
CA HIS A 67 -10.51 -5.09 0.12
C HIS A 67 -10.00 -3.75 0.68
N LEU A 68 -9.82 -3.70 1.99
CA LEU A 68 -9.20 -2.55 2.65
C LEU A 68 -7.70 -2.48 2.32
N LEU A 69 -7.19 -1.32 1.91
CA LEU A 69 -5.77 -1.18 1.55
C LEU A 69 -4.85 -1.09 2.78
N GLY A 70 -5.28 -0.42 3.85
CA GLY A 70 -4.53 -0.29 5.11
C GLY A 70 -3.32 0.65 5.09
N GLY A 71 -2.85 1.12 3.92
CA GLY A 71 -1.66 1.97 3.80
C GLY A 71 -1.73 3.29 4.59
N THR A 72 -2.84 4.03 4.47
CA THR A 72 -3.03 5.28 5.23
C THR A 72 -3.14 5.03 6.73
N LEU A 73 -3.85 3.96 7.14
CA LEU A 73 -3.96 3.58 8.54
C LEU A 73 -2.57 3.32 9.14
N ALA A 74 -1.74 2.55 8.43
CA ALA A 74 -0.37 2.28 8.87
C ALA A 74 0.46 3.57 8.95
N ALA A 75 0.39 4.42 7.93
CA ALA A 75 1.11 5.69 7.92
C ALA A 75 0.75 6.60 9.11
N VAL A 76 -0.55 6.69 9.44
CA VAL A 76 -1.06 7.53 10.53
C VAL A 76 -0.65 7.00 11.90
N LEU A 77 -0.61 5.66 12.08
CA LEU A 77 -0.33 5.04 13.37
C LEU A 77 1.16 4.91 13.68
N VAL A 78 1.99 4.55 12.69
CA VAL A 78 3.41 4.22 12.90
C VAL A 78 4.37 5.04 12.04
N GLY A 79 3.85 5.98 11.26
CA GLY A 79 4.64 6.82 10.37
C GLY A 79 4.73 6.26 8.95
N PRO A 80 5.00 7.13 7.95
CA PRO A 80 5.00 6.74 6.54
C PRO A 80 6.09 5.73 6.19
N TRP A 81 7.31 5.84 6.73
CA TRP A 81 8.39 4.93 6.35
C TRP A 81 8.14 3.52 6.90
N THR A 82 7.77 3.43 8.17
CA THR A 82 7.36 2.20 8.84
C THR A 82 6.11 1.62 8.19
N GLY A 83 5.15 2.47 7.80
CA GLY A 83 3.98 2.07 7.03
C GLY A 83 4.34 1.38 5.71
N VAL A 84 5.28 1.92 4.92
CA VAL A 84 5.78 1.26 3.70
C VAL A 84 6.35 -0.12 4.04
N LEU A 85 7.13 -0.24 5.11
CA LEU A 85 7.71 -1.52 5.53
C LEU A 85 6.64 -2.53 5.96
N CYS A 86 5.68 -2.10 6.78
CA CYS A 86 4.54 -2.93 7.21
C CYS A 86 3.81 -3.49 5.99
N LEU A 87 3.42 -2.63 5.04
CA LEU A 87 2.70 -3.05 3.84
C LEU A 87 3.56 -3.96 2.96
N SER A 88 4.86 -3.68 2.83
CA SER A 88 5.76 -4.53 2.04
C SER A 88 5.88 -5.94 2.62
N VAL A 89 5.99 -6.08 3.95
CA VAL A 89 6.02 -7.38 4.63
C VAL A 89 4.68 -8.12 4.46
N VAL A 90 3.57 -7.41 4.64
CA VAL A 90 2.22 -7.98 4.47
C VAL A 90 2.05 -8.54 3.05
N LEU A 91 2.39 -7.75 2.03
CA LEU A 91 2.26 -8.15 0.62
C LEU A 91 3.19 -9.30 0.25
N LEU A 92 4.42 -9.29 0.79
CA LEU A 92 5.36 -10.40 0.62
C LEU A 92 4.76 -11.71 1.17
N VAL A 93 4.26 -11.69 2.41
CA VAL A 93 3.65 -12.86 3.04
C VAL A 93 2.40 -13.31 2.26
N GLN A 94 1.56 -12.39 1.82
CA GLN A 94 0.36 -12.69 1.03
C GLN A 94 0.71 -13.37 -0.30
N SER A 95 1.69 -12.85 -1.03
CA SER A 95 2.13 -13.42 -2.31
C SER A 95 2.74 -14.82 -2.15
N LEU A 96 3.50 -15.07 -1.06
CA LEU A 96 4.25 -16.32 -0.89
C LEU A 96 3.44 -17.42 -0.20
N LEU A 97 2.62 -17.08 0.80
CA LEU A 97 1.95 -18.05 1.66
C LEU A 97 0.45 -18.18 1.39
N PHE A 98 -0.18 -17.14 0.85
CA PHE A 98 -1.63 -17.09 0.66
C PHE A 98 -2.04 -17.05 -0.82
N ALA A 99 -1.07 -16.99 -1.74
CA ALA A 99 -1.29 -16.80 -3.17
C ALA A 99 -2.24 -15.60 -3.47
N ASP A 100 -2.21 -14.58 -2.62
CA ASP A 100 -3.00 -13.36 -2.75
C ASP A 100 -2.11 -12.27 -3.34
N GLY A 101 -2.17 -12.15 -4.67
CA GLY A 101 -1.25 -11.35 -5.48
C GLY A 101 -0.11 -12.16 -6.10
N GLY A 102 0.38 -11.67 -7.24
CA GLY A 102 1.46 -12.33 -7.99
C GLY A 102 2.85 -12.13 -7.39
N ILE A 103 3.71 -13.13 -7.52
CA ILE A 103 5.13 -13.06 -7.10
C ILE A 103 5.91 -12.14 -8.05
N THR A 104 5.69 -12.29 -9.36
CA THR A 104 6.28 -11.40 -10.38
C THR A 104 5.70 -9.99 -10.30
N ALA A 105 4.46 -9.87 -9.82
CA ALA A 105 3.78 -8.60 -9.58
C ALA A 105 4.02 -8.03 -8.17
N LEU A 106 4.86 -8.64 -7.32
CA LEU A 106 5.08 -8.17 -5.94
C LEU A 106 5.58 -6.72 -5.92
N GLY A 107 6.51 -6.36 -6.80
CA GLY A 107 6.99 -4.99 -6.94
C GLY A 107 5.89 -4.00 -7.29
N THR A 108 4.98 -4.40 -8.18
CA THR A 108 3.81 -3.63 -8.56
C THR A 108 2.87 -3.45 -7.36
N ASN A 109 2.57 -4.53 -6.64
CA ASN A 109 1.72 -4.48 -5.45
C ASN A 109 2.31 -3.57 -4.36
N ILE A 110 3.61 -3.65 -4.10
CA ILE A 110 4.31 -2.75 -3.17
C ILE A 110 4.24 -1.31 -3.68
N THR A 111 4.44 -1.07 -4.97
CA THR A 111 4.37 0.28 -5.56
C THR A 111 2.98 0.90 -5.36
N LEU A 112 1.92 0.16 -5.68
CA LEU A 112 0.56 0.67 -5.60
C LEU A 112 0.07 0.83 -4.16
N MET A 113 0.25 -0.19 -3.32
CA MET A 113 -0.35 -0.22 -1.98
C MET A 113 0.62 0.27 -0.90
N GLY A 114 1.88 -0.15 -0.98
CA GLY A 114 2.92 0.19 -0.02
C GLY A 114 3.52 1.57 -0.22
N ILE A 115 3.63 2.06 -1.47
CA ILE A 115 4.24 3.36 -1.76
C ILE A 115 3.18 4.43 -2.03
N ILE A 116 2.34 4.24 -3.06
CA ILE A 116 1.30 5.22 -3.40
C ILE A 116 0.25 5.28 -2.29
N GLY A 117 -0.28 4.13 -1.84
CA GLY A 117 -1.30 4.07 -0.80
C GLY A 117 -0.86 4.68 0.54
N VAL A 118 0.38 4.43 0.96
CA VAL A 118 0.94 5.00 2.19
C VAL A 118 1.30 6.48 2.00
N GLY A 119 2.02 6.81 0.92
CA GLY A 119 2.54 8.15 0.66
C GLY A 119 1.44 9.18 0.43
N VAL A 120 0.49 8.89 -0.46
CA VAL A 120 -0.64 9.79 -0.73
C VAL A 120 -1.50 9.94 0.51
N GLY A 121 -1.81 8.84 1.19
CA GLY A 121 -2.54 8.85 2.45
C GLY A 121 -1.89 9.75 3.50
N TRP A 122 -0.59 9.59 3.72
CA TRP A 122 0.16 10.40 4.66
C TRP A 122 0.16 11.88 4.28
N LEU A 123 0.43 12.21 3.02
CA LEU A 123 0.50 13.60 2.56
C LEU A 123 -0.85 14.31 2.68
N VAL A 124 -1.94 13.65 2.28
CA VAL A 124 -3.29 14.19 2.42
C VAL A 124 -3.65 14.37 3.90
N PHE A 125 -3.38 13.37 4.74
CA PHE A 125 -3.64 13.45 6.17
C PHE A 125 -2.88 14.63 6.81
N ARG A 126 -1.59 14.78 6.51
CA ARG A 126 -0.76 15.87 7.02
C ARG A 126 -1.20 17.23 6.49
N GLY A 127 -1.56 17.33 5.22
CA GLY A 127 -2.12 18.55 4.64
C GLY A 127 -3.41 18.99 5.33
N LEU A 128 -4.32 18.05 5.57
CA LEU A 128 -5.56 18.31 6.31
C LEU A 128 -5.28 18.78 7.75
N GLN A 129 -4.30 18.19 8.44
CA GLN A 129 -3.90 18.61 9.79
C GLN A 129 -3.27 20.02 9.85
N VAL A 130 -2.74 20.53 8.73
CA VAL A 130 -2.20 21.89 8.66
C VAL A 130 -3.32 22.92 8.51
N VAL A 131 -4.37 22.59 7.75
CA VAL A 131 -5.45 23.53 7.43
C VAL A 131 -6.57 23.51 8.48
N LEU A 132 -6.78 22.38 9.16
CA LEU A 132 -7.87 22.18 10.11
C LEU A 132 -7.45 22.31 11.58
N PRO A 133 -8.41 22.52 12.51
CA PRO A 133 -8.10 22.60 13.93
C PRO A 133 -7.44 21.33 14.47
N LYS A 134 -6.42 21.49 15.32
CA LYS A 134 -5.68 20.37 15.94
C LYS A 134 -6.48 19.75 17.10
N ARG A 135 -7.46 18.90 16.77
CA ARG A 135 -8.27 18.16 17.74
C ARG A 135 -8.08 16.66 17.55
N VAL A 136 -7.84 15.92 18.62
CA VAL A 136 -7.68 14.45 18.57
C VAL A 136 -8.91 13.78 17.95
N ALA A 137 -10.11 14.29 18.25
CA ALA A 137 -11.37 13.81 17.66
C ALA A 137 -11.43 13.94 16.12
N LEU A 138 -10.62 14.80 15.52
CA LEU A 138 -10.55 14.94 14.06
C LEU A 138 -9.58 13.96 13.41
N VAL A 139 -8.74 13.25 14.17
CA VAL A 139 -7.78 12.31 13.57
C VAL A 139 -8.47 11.19 12.76
N PRO A 140 -9.46 10.46 13.28
CA PRO A 140 -10.13 9.40 12.51
C PRO A 140 -10.82 9.87 11.21
N PRO A 141 -11.66 10.93 11.19
CA PRO A 141 -12.31 11.35 9.95
C PRO A 141 -11.29 11.88 8.92
N LEU A 142 -10.23 12.57 9.34
CA LEU A 142 -9.19 13.03 8.41
C LEU A 142 -8.39 11.86 7.82
N ALA A 143 -8.08 10.85 8.64
CA ALA A 143 -7.47 9.61 8.17
C ALA A 143 -8.39 8.86 7.19
N GLY A 144 -9.72 8.90 7.41
CA GLY A 144 -10.70 8.34 6.48
C GLY A 144 -10.71 9.00 5.11
N VAL A 145 -10.71 10.34 5.07
CA VAL A 145 -10.62 11.11 3.81
C VAL A 145 -9.29 10.83 3.09
N ALA A 146 -8.19 10.81 3.83
CA ALA A 146 -6.88 10.48 3.29
C ALA A 146 -6.82 9.04 2.74
N ALA A 147 -7.41 8.08 3.46
CA ALA A 147 -7.49 6.69 3.04
C ALA A 147 -8.26 6.53 1.73
N PHE A 148 -9.43 7.16 1.64
CA PHE A 148 -10.22 7.18 0.40
C PHE A 148 -9.42 7.75 -0.78
N THR A 149 -8.76 8.89 -0.57
CA THR A 149 -7.92 9.53 -1.61
C THR A 149 -6.76 8.65 -2.04
N SER A 150 -6.12 7.95 -1.09
CA SER A 150 -5.00 7.04 -1.38
C SER A 150 -5.42 5.85 -2.24
N VAL A 151 -6.63 5.32 -2.06
CA VAL A 151 -7.16 4.21 -2.86
C VAL A 151 -7.40 4.66 -4.30
N LEU A 152 -7.96 5.87 -4.50
CA LEU A 152 -8.13 6.44 -5.84
C LEU A 152 -6.78 6.65 -6.54
N ALA A 153 -5.79 7.17 -5.82
CA ALA A 153 -4.45 7.35 -6.37
C ALA A 153 -3.77 6.02 -6.73
N ALA A 154 -3.92 4.99 -5.90
CA ALA A 154 -3.42 3.65 -6.21
C ALA A 154 -4.13 3.05 -7.44
N ALA A 155 -5.45 3.23 -7.57
CA ALA A 155 -6.19 2.79 -8.74
C ALA A 155 -5.72 3.50 -10.03
N LEU A 156 -5.53 4.82 -9.98
CA LEU A 156 -4.97 5.58 -11.10
C LEU A 156 -3.54 5.17 -11.43
N GLY A 157 -2.73 4.88 -10.40
CA GLY A 157 -1.38 4.34 -10.57
C GLY A 157 -1.39 2.99 -11.30
N PHE A 158 -2.34 2.11 -10.97
CA PHE A 158 -2.51 0.84 -11.69
C PHE A 158 -2.88 1.07 -13.15
N VAL A 159 -3.85 1.96 -13.43
CA VAL A 159 -4.23 2.31 -14.82
C VAL A 159 -3.02 2.82 -15.60
N GLY A 160 -2.19 3.67 -15.00
CA GLY A 160 -0.95 4.16 -15.62
C GLY A 160 0.05 3.04 -15.93
N LEU A 161 0.32 2.14 -14.97
CA LEU A 161 1.21 0.99 -15.19
C LEU A 161 0.67 0.04 -16.25
N TYR A 162 -0.64 -0.21 -16.23
CA TYR A 162 -1.30 -1.09 -17.18
C TYR A 162 -1.32 -0.49 -18.60
N ALA A 163 -1.45 0.83 -18.75
CA ALA A 163 -1.30 1.48 -20.05
C ALA A 163 0.11 1.35 -20.66
N VAL A 164 1.14 1.17 -19.81
CA VAL A 164 2.54 1.03 -20.25
C VAL A 164 2.89 -0.42 -20.62
N GLY A 165 2.41 -1.39 -19.83
CA GLY A 165 2.83 -2.79 -19.99
C GLY A 165 1.75 -3.83 -19.69
N GLY A 166 0.47 -3.46 -19.77
CA GLY A 166 -0.64 -4.39 -19.57
C GLY A 166 -0.69 -5.47 -20.64
N THR A 167 -0.75 -6.73 -20.21
CA THR A 167 -0.75 -7.90 -21.10
C THR A 167 -2.00 -8.77 -20.97
N ALA A 168 -2.69 -8.72 -19.84
CA ALA A 168 -3.94 -9.44 -19.65
C ALA A 168 -5.04 -8.83 -20.54
N PRO A 169 -5.89 -9.60 -21.23
CA PRO A 169 -7.00 -9.05 -21.99
C PRO A 169 -8.07 -8.54 -21.01
N LEU A 170 -8.05 -7.24 -20.71
CA LEU A 170 -9.14 -6.58 -20.01
C LEU A 170 -10.08 -5.96 -21.06
N PRO A 171 -11.40 -6.22 -21.00
CA PRO A 171 -12.34 -5.42 -21.76
C PRO A 171 -12.28 -3.98 -21.22
N LEU A 172 -11.71 -3.07 -22.01
CA LEU A 172 -11.76 -1.63 -21.76
C LEU A 172 -13.13 -1.08 -22.18
#